data_AF-A0A2W6CT46-F1
#
_entry.id   AF-A0A2W6CT46-F1
#
_cell.length_a   1.000
_cell.length_b   1.000
_cell.length_c   1.000
_cell.angle_alpha   90.00
_cell.angle_beta   90.00
_cell.angle_gamma   90.00
#
_symmetry.space_group_name_H-M   'P 1'
#
loop_
_entity.id
_entity.type
_entity.pdbx_description
1 polymer ?
#
loop_
_entity_poly.entity_id
_entity_poly.type
_entity_poly.pdbx_seq_one_letter_code
_entity_poly.pdbx_strand_id
1 'polypeptide(L)'
;MSERQSDLGQVWNEVVRELSTGTLSPQQRAWMRVTRPIGLLDGTALLAAPSDFAKDAIERALREPISAALSRRLGRQVSLAVKVDHPLPVPPQLPPQFTAPGAVESDNYGRDSTPRDGTAPGGVADSGGQSEKEAAVATVNEILPTFAGPAASASTRPPRSQTRLNEKYTFDTFVIGASNRFAHAAAVAVAEAPARAYNPLFVWGESGLGKTHLLHAVGHYAERLFPGMRVRYVSTEEFTNDFINSLRDDRKVAFQRRYRDVDVLLVDDIQFLEGKEGTQEEFFHTFNTLHNANKQIVISSDRPPKGLGTLEDRLRTRFEWGL
;
A
#
# COMPACT_ATOMS: atom_id res chain seq x y z
N MET A 1 3.26 22.93 36.63
CA MET A 1 2.84 21.56 36.27
C MET A 1 4.00 20.66 35.78
N SER A 2 5.25 21.13 35.69
CA SER A 2 6.34 20.38 35.04
C SER A 2 7.15 19.41 35.93
N GLU A 3 7.13 19.54 37.25
CA GLU A 3 7.94 18.67 38.14
C GLU A 3 7.35 17.25 38.30
N ARG A 4 6.03 17.11 38.44
CA ARG A 4 5.37 15.80 38.61
C ARG A 4 5.36 14.93 37.34
N GLN A 5 5.43 15.55 36.17
CA GLN A 5 5.49 14.82 34.89
C GLN A 5 6.90 14.24 34.64
N SER A 6 7.93 14.91 35.15
CA SER A 6 9.32 14.47 35.07
C SER A 6 9.59 13.24 35.96
N ASP A 7 8.98 13.20 37.14
CA ASP A 7 9.07 12.07 38.09
C ASP A 7 8.40 10.79 37.54
N LEU A 8 7.21 10.93 36.93
CA LEU A 8 6.51 9.78 36.33
C LEU A 8 7.24 9.18 35.13
N GLY A 9 7.91 10.01 34.31
CA GLY A 9 8.70 9.53 33.19
C GLY A 9 9.89 8.68 33.64
N GLN A 10 10.54 9.04 34.75
CA GLN A 10 11.63 8.25 35.33
C GLN A 10 11.10 6.94 35.94
N VAL A 11 10.03 7.02 36.74
CA VAL A 11 9.38 5.83 37.32
C VAL A 11 8.89 4.86 36.23
N TRP A 12 8.33 5.38 35.13
CA TRP A 12 7.92 4.56 33.98
C TRP A 12 9.10 3.85 33.32
N ASN A 13 10.21 4.54 33.09
CA ASN A 13 11.40 3.94 32.49
C ASN A 13 11.98 2.82 33.37
N GLU A 14 11.88 2.94 34.69
CA GLU A 14 12.26 1.90 35.64
C GLU A 14 11.29 0.71 35.61
N VAL A 15 9.98 0.97 35.56
CA VAL A 15 8.94 -0.07 35.43
C VAL A 15 9.09 -0.85 34.12
N VAL A 16 9.30 -0.14 33.00
CA VAL A 16 9.56 -0.76 31.69
C VAL A 16 10.82 -1.61 31.75
N ARG A 17 11.87 -1.17 32.45
CA ARG A 17 13.12 -1.93 32.61
C ARG A 17 12.91 -3.19 33.46
N GLU A 18 12.26 -3.07 34.62
CA GLU A 18 11.92 -4.18 35.53
C GLU A 18 11.08 -5.26 34.83
N LEU A 19 10.01 -4.84 34.15
CA LEU A 19 9.12 -5.74 33.43
C LEU A 19 9.79 -6.34 32.19
N SER A 20 10.68 -5.61 31.51
CA SER A 20 11.43 -6.12 30.36
C SER A 20 12.47 -7.18 30.76
N THR A 21 13.05 -7.07 31.96
CA THR A 21 13.97 -8.09 32.52
C THR A 21 13.27 -9.34 33.05
N GLY A 22 11.94 -9.32 33.18
CA GLY A 22 11.13 -10.43 33.72
C GLY A 22 10.44 -11.32 32.67
N THR A 23 9.34 -11.94 33.11
CA THR A 23 8.51 -12.97 32.45
C THR A 23 7.73 -12.52 31.20
N LEU A 24 7.93 -11.30 30.72
CA LEU A 24 7.21 -10.80 29.54
C LEU A 24 7.66 -11.51 28.26
N SER A 25 6.69 -11.83 27.41
CA SER A 25 6.95 -12.34 26.07
C SER A 25 7.66 -11.28 25.20
N PRO A 26 8.38 -11.68 24.13
CA PRO A 26 9.01 -10.73 23.21
C PRO A 26 8.03 -9.68 22.66
N GLN A 27 6.78 -10.07 22.42
CA GLN A 27 5.71 -9.21 21.95
C GLN A 27 5.25 -8.19 23.02
N GLN A 28 5.14 -8.63 24.27
CA GLN A 28 4.78 -7.76 25.41
C GLN A 28 5.87 -6.72 25.69
N ARG A 29 7.15 -7.08 25.52
CA ARG A 29 8.27 -6.13 25.63
C ARG A 29 8.23 -5.06 24.54
N ALA A 30 7.85 -5.44 23.32
CA ALA A 30 7.69 -4.49 22.22
C ALA A 30 6.62 -3.44 22.52
N TRP A 31 5.47 -3.86 23.08
CA TRP A 31 4.38 -2.95 23.45
C TRP A 31 4.77 -1.93 24.52
N MET A 32 5.58 -2.32 25.51
CA MET A 32 6.05 -1.38 26.51
C MET A 32 7.01 -0.32 25.96
N ARG A 33 7.78 -0.62 24.89
CA ARG A 33 8.69 0.35 24.26
C ARG A 33 7.95 1.43 23.47
N VAL A 34 6.80 1.10 22.92
CA VAL A 34 5.99 2.03 22.09
C VAL A 34 4.93 2.79 22.88
N THR A 35 4.72 2.44 24.15
CA THR A 35 3.76 3.10 25.05
C THR A 35 4.43 4.26 25.79
N ARG A 36 3.83 5.46 25.69
CA ARG A 36 4.37 6.66 26.34
C ARG A 36 3.53 7.03 27.57
N PRO A 37 4.13 7.32 28.73
CA PRO A 37 3.40 7.82 29.87
C PRO A 37 3.02 9.29 29.62
N ILE A 38 1.73 9.60 29.71
CA ILE A 38 1.22 10.98 29.51
C ILE A 38 1.24 11.73 30.85
N GLY A 39 0.79 11.09 31.93
CA GLY A 39 0.69 11.71 33.25
C GLY A 39 0.01 10.82 34.30
N LEU A 40 0.07 11.25 35.56
CA LEU A 40 -0.57 10.56 36.70
C LEU A 40 -1.57 11.54 37.32
N LEU A 41 -2.86 11.25 37.17
CA LEU A 41 -3.95 12.09 37.65
C LEU A 41 -4.75 11.31 38.70
N ASP A 42 -4.82 11.83 39.92
CA ASP A 42 -5.61 11.26 41.02
C ASP A 42 -5.43 9.74 41.25
N GLY A 43 -4.18 9.26 41.14
CA GLY A 43 -3.86 7.84 41.32
C GLY A 43 -4.13 6.98 40.08
N THR A 44 -4.45 7.57 38.93
CA THR A 44 -4.60 6.87 37.65
C THR A 44 -3.47 7.24 36.70
N ALA A 45 -2.66 6.26 36.29
CA ALA A 45 -1.60 6.42 35.30
C ALA A 45 -2.21 6.43 33.89
N LEU A 46 -2.06 7.55 33.18
CA LEU A 46 -2.51 7.74 31.81
C LEU A 46 -1.38 7.35 30.85
N LEU A 47 -1.62 6.35 30.01
CA LEU A 47 -0.68 5.88 28.99
C LEU A 47 -1.21 6.19 27.59
N ALA A 48 -0.34 6.69 26.71
CA ALA A 48 -0.59 6.80 25.28
C ALA A 48 -0.25 5.48 24.61
N ALA A 49 -1.26 4.77 24.12
CA ALA A 49 -1.06 3.66 23.22
C ALA A 49 -1.04 4.17 21.77
N PRO A 50 -0.14 3.66 20.92
CA PRO A 50 -0.04 4.07 19.52
C PRO A 50 -1.19 3.55 18.64
N SER A 51 -2.05 2.65 19.16
CA SER A 51 -3.20 2.09 18.45
C SER A 51 -4.22 1.48 19.41
N ASP A 52 -5.46 1.29 18.96
CA ASP A 52 -6.51 0.58 19.71
C ASP A 52 -6.09 -0.85 20.06
N PHE A 53 -5.36 -1.53 19.17
CA PHE A 53 -4.84 -2.88 19.45
C PHE A 53 -3.80 -2.88 20.58
N ALA A 54 -2.88 -1.89 20.58
CA ALA A 54 -1.92 -1.75 21.67
C ALA A 54 -2.65 -1.40 22.98
N LYS A 55 -3.67 -0.55 22.93
CA LYS A 55 -4.54 -0.26 24.06
C LYS A 55 -5.20 -1.54 24.60
N ASP A 56 -5.87 -2.31 23.76
CA ASP A 56 -6.55 -3.55 24.16
C ASP A 56 -5.58 -4.59 24.73
N ALA A 57 -4.40 -4.73 24.12
CA ALA A 57 -3.37 -5.64 24.58
C ALA A 57 -2.78 -5.19 25.93
N ILE A 58 -2.57 -3.89 26.14
CA ILE A 58 -2.08 -3.33 27.40
C ILE A 58 -3.16 -3.46 28.48
N GLU A 59 -4.42 -3.15 28.17
CA GLU A 59 -5.54 -3.22 29.11
C GLU A 59 -5.87 -4.67 29.53
N ARG A 60 -5.75 -5.64 28.62
CA ARG A 60 -6.05 -7.05 28.91
C ARG A 60 -4.87 -7.83 29.49
N ALA A 61 -3.67 -7.66 28.95
CA ALA A 61 -2.53 -8.51 29.29
C ALA A 61 -1.51 -7.83 30.21
N LEU A 62 -1.38 -6.50 30.16
CA LEU A 62 -0.33 -5.77 30.89
C LEU A 62 -0.86 -4.88 32.01
N ARG A 63 -2.18 -4.76 32.18
CA ARG A 63 -2.82 -3.94 33.22
C ARG A 63 -2.39 -4.32 34.63
N GLU A 64 -2.49 -5.60 34.98
CA GLU A 64 -2.11 -6.11 36.30
C GLU A 64 -0.59 -5.98 36.57
N PRO A 65 0.31 -6.43 35.67
CA PRO A 65 1.75 -6.24 35.85
C PRO A 65 2.17 -4.77 36.01
N ILE A 66 1.61 -3.87 35.19
CA ILE A 66 1.96 -2.46 35.20
C ILE A 66 1.40 -1.77 36.44
N SER A 67 0.13 -2.01 36.79
CA SER A 67 -0.49 -1.45 37.99
C SER A 67 0.23 -1.93 39.25
N ALA A 68 0.59 -3.21 39.34
CA ALA A 68 1.34 -3.75 40.48
C ALA A 68 2.74 -3.12 40.61
N ALA A 69 3.46 -2.98 39.49
CA ALA A 69 4.80 -2.37 39.48
C ALA A 69 4.76 -0.88 39.85
N LEU A 70 3.80 -0.13 39.29
CA LEU A 70 3.59 1.29 39.62
C LEU A 70 3.16 1.46 41.08
N SER A 71 2.28 0.60 41.58
CA SER A 71 1.79 0.70 42.96
C SER A 71 2.88 0.42 43.99
N ARG A 72 3.78 -0.55 43.72
CA ARG A 72 4.95 -0.84 44.57
C ARG A 72 5.89 0.37 44.65
N ARG A 73 6.14 1.06 43.54
CA ARG A 73 7.10 2.18 43.49
C ARG A 73 6.52 3.49 44.00
N LEU A 74 5.24 3.74 43.75
CA LEU A 74 4.56 4.97 44.18
C LEU A 74 3.97 4.86 45.60
N GLY A 75 4.06 3.68 46.24
CA GLY A 75 3.58 3.44 47.61
C GLY A 75 2.07 3.57 47.81
N ARG A 76 1.30 3.58 46.71
CA ARG A 76 -0.17 3.75 46.68
C ARG A 76 -0.74 2.94 45.53
N GLN A 77 -2.01 2.52 45.62
CA GLN A 77 -2.65 1.84 44.50
C GLN A 77 -2.79 2.78 43.30
N VAL A 78 -2.31 2.32 42.14
CA VAL A 78 -2.35 3.07 40.87
C VAL A 78 -3.21 2.33 39.86
N SER A 79 -4.31 2.95 39.44
CA SER A 79 -5.16 2.46 38.35
C SER A 79 -4.55 2.81 37.00
N LEU A 80 -4.81 2.01 35.96
CA LEU A 80 -4.29 2.24 34.62
C LEU A 80 -5.41 2.72 33.70
N ALA A 81 -5.18 3.82 32.97
CA ALA A 81 -6.06 4.28 31.90
C ALA A 81 -5.23 4.46 30.63
N VAL A 82 -5.66 3.84 29.52
CA VAL A 82 -4.93 3.89 28.25
C VAL A 82 -5.74 4.69 27.23
N LYS A 83 -5.13 5.75 26.70
CA LYS A 83 -5.71 6.59 25.65
C LYS A 83 -4.99 6.30 24.33
N VAL A 84 -5.75 6.15 23.25
CA VAL A 84 -5.18 6.02 21.90
C VAL A 84 -4.86 7.41 21.37
N ASP A 85 -3.61 7.60 20.97
CA ASP A 85 -3.19 8.81 20.29
C ASP A 85 -3.40 8.60 18.79
N HIS A 86 -4.53 9.09 18.26
CA HIS A 86 -4.73 9.20 16.82
C HIS A 86 -4.20 10.59 16.41
N PRO A 87 -3.00 10.72 15.82
CA PRO A 87 -2.63 11.99 15.21
C PRO A 87 -3.63 12.29 14.10
N LEU A 88 -4.34 13.42 14.23
CA LEU A 88 -5.26 13.90 13.20
C LEU A 88 -4.48 14.08 11.88
N PRO A 89 -5.00 13.61 10.74
CA PRO A 89 -4.37 13.83 9.45
C PRO A 89 -4.33 15.34 9.18
N VAL A 90 -3.13 15.89 9.06
CA VAL A 90 -2.92 17.29 8.67
C VAL A 90 -3.27 17.41 7.19
N PRO A 91 -4.20 18.30 6.78
CA PRO A 91 -4.51 18.50 5.37
C PRO A 91 -3.24 18.93 4.60
N PRO A 92 -2.97 18.37 3.41
CA PRO A 92 -1.83 18.78 2.62
C PRO A 92 -2.00 20.25 2.21
N GLN A 93 -1.05 21.09 2.62
CA GLN A 93 -0.97 22.47 2.15
C GLN A 93 -0.64 22.45 0.65
N LEU A 94 -1.47 23.10 -0.15
CA LEU A 94 -1.27 23.22 -1.60
C LEU A 94 0.07 23.92 -1.87
N PRO A 95 0.90 23.41 -2.81
CA PRO A 95 2.14 24.09 -3.19
C PRO A 95 1.84 25.45 -3.84
N PRO A 96 2.74 26.45 -3.69
CA PRO A 96 2.57 27.76 -4.31
C PRO A 96 2.56 27.64 -5.84
N GLN A 97 1.59 28.29 -6.47
CA GLN A 97 1.45 28.32 -7.93
C GLN A 97 2.61 29.09 -8.56
N PHE A 98 3.33 28.45 -9.49
CA PHE A 98 4.32 29.12 -10.34
C PHE A 98 3.59 30.00 -11.36
N THR A 99 3.81 31.31 -11.30
CA THR A 99 3.42 32.25 -12.36
C THR A 99 4.40 32.14 -13.52
N ALA A 100 3.90 31.77 -14.71
CA ALA A 100 4.67 31.82 -15.94
C ALA A 100 4.86 33.30 -16.40
N PRO A 101 6.04 33.70 -16.88
CA PRO A 101 6.25 35.05 -17.39
C PRO A 101 5.85 35.16 -18.87
N GLY A 102 4.94 36.10 -19.15
CA GLY A 102 4.90 36.92 -20.36
C GLY A 102 4.52 36.24 -21.68
N ALA A 103 3.23 36.27 -22.02
CA ALA A 103 2.78 36.31 -23.41
C ALA A 103 1.95 37.59 -23.61
N VAL A 104 2.37 38.34 -24.62
CA VAL A 104 2.07 39.74 -24.90
C VAL A 104 0.64 39.88 -25.45
N GLU A 105 0.00 40.98 -25.08
CA GLU A 105 -1.30 41.46 -25.55
C GLU A 105 -1.36 41.61 -27.08
N SER A 106 -2.52 41.31 -27.65
CA SER A 106 -3.02 41.98 -28.86
C SER A 106 -4.54 41.98 -28.81
N ASP A 107 -5.06 43.18 -28.59
CA ASP A 107 -6.46 43.55 -28.53
C ASP A 107 -7.20 43.47 -29.88
N ASN A 108 -8.53 43.38 -29.73
CA ASN A 108 -9.59 44.07 -30.47
C ASN A 108 -10.08 43.55 -31.84
N TYR A 109 -11.32 43.06 -31.84
CA TYR A 109 -12.57 43.67 -32.38
C TYR A 109 -13.58 42.52 -32.47
N GLY A 110 -14.79 42.56 -31.93
CA GLY A 110 -15.85 43.53 -32.18
C GLY A 110 -17.14 42.72 -32.39
N ARG A 111 -18.10 42.92 -31.50
CA ARG A 111 -19.44 42.30 -31.46
C ARG A 111 -20.31 42.85 -32.60
N ASP A 112 -21.05 42.01 -33.35
CA ASP A 112 -22.42 42.35 -33.75
C ASP A 112 -23.33 41.17 -34.22
N SER A 113 -24.52 41.17 -33.62
CA SER A 113 -25.90 40.78 -33.95
C SER A 113 -26.32 40.00 -35.23
N THR A 114 -26.93 38.81 -35.00
CA THR A 114 -28.27 38.28 -35.41
C THR A 114 -28.75 38.30 -36.91
N PRO A 115 -29.95 37.75 -37.27
CA PRO A 115 -30.21 36.34 -37.63
C PRO A 115 -30.99 36.16 -38.97
N ARG A 116 -31.20 34.92 -39.47
CA ARG A 116 -32.51 34.39 -39.98
C ARG A 116 -32.46 33.08 -40.80
N ASP A 117 -33.57 32.35 -40.66
CA ASP A 117 -34.29 31.43 -41.56
C ASP A 117 -33.51 30.22 -42.11
N GLY A 118 -33.87 28.97 -41.80
CA GLY A 118 -35.15 28.30 -42.05
C GLY A 118 -34.82 27.14 -42.99
N THR A 119 -35.12 25.87 -42.71
CA THR A 119 -36.34 25.20 -43.17
C THR A 119 -36.19 23.70 -42.82
N ALA A 120 -37.18 23.11 -42.17
CA ALA A 120 -37.46 21.66 -42.19
C ALA A 120 -38.58 21.41 -43.23
N PRO A 121 -38.71 20.21 -43.82
CA PRO A 121 -39.43 19.07 -43.20
C PRO A 121 -38.73 17.72 -43.52
N GLY A 122 -39.05 16.52 -43.00
CA GLY A 122 -40.15 16.00 -42.19
C GLY A 122 -40.49 14.57 -42.68
N GLY A 123 -40.47 13.57 -41.79
CA GLY A 123 -41.10 12.23 -41.91
C GLY A 123 -40.33 11.15 -42.71
N VAL A 124 -40.43 9.84 -42.46
CA VAL A 124 -41.23 9.00 -41.54
C VAL A 124 -40.56 7.59 -41.46
N ALA A 125 -40.72 6.92 -40.31
CA ALA A 125 -40.80 5.46 -40.05
C ALA A 125 -40.09 4.42 -40.95
N ASP A 126 -39.36 3.47 -40.36
CA ASP A 126 -39.88 2.13 -39.99
C ASP A 126 -38.80 1.28 -39.26
N SER A 127 -39.30 0.24 -38.63
CA SER A 127 -38.83 -0.67 -37.59
C SER A 127 -37.90 -1.82 -38.01
N GLY A 128 -37.23 -2.40 -37.00
CA GLY A 128 -37.13 -3.85 -36.86
C GLY A 128 -35.76 -4.52 -37.00
N GLY A 129 -35.33 -5.21 -35.93
CA GLY A 129 -34.78 -6.56 -36.06
C GLY A 129 -33.26 -6.79 -35.89
N GLN A 130 -32.87 -7.12 -34.65
CA GLN A 130 -31.97 -8.23 -34.25
C GLN A 130 -30.77 -8.63 -35.15
N SER A 131 -29.54 -8.46 -34.64
CA SER A 131 -28.48 -9.51 -34.52
C SER A 131 -27.07 -8.90 -34.49
N GLU A 132 -26.53 -8.65 -33.30
CA GLU A 132 -25.10 -8.36 -33.13
C GLU A 132 -24.56 -9.13 -31.91
N LYS A 133 -24.50 -10.45 -32.05
CA LYS A 133 -23.74 -11.35 -31.16
C LYS A 133 -23.06 -12.43 -32.00
N GLU A 134 -22.16 -12.04 -32.91
CA GLU A 134 -21.27 -13.00 -33.58
C GLU A 134 -20.03 -12.39 -34.27
N ALA A 135 -19.62 -11.18 -33.90
CA ALA A 135 -18.50 -10.48 -34.54
C ALA A 135 -17.22 -10.34 -33.68
N ALA A 136 -17.08 -11.13 -32.60
CA ALA A 136 -15.97 -10.98 -31.63
C ALA A 136 -14.94 -12.13 -31.61
N VAL A 137 -14.97 -13.08 -32.56
CA VAL A 137 -14.11 -14.29 -32.49
C VAL A 137 -13.23 -14.50 -33.74
N ALA A 138 -13.13 -13.53 -34.66
CA ALA A 138 -12.44 -13.75 -35.94
C ALA A 138 -11.14 -12.96 -36.19
N THR A 139 -10.65 -12.12 -35.26
CA THR A 139 -9.53 -11.19 -35.58
C THR A 139 -8.37 -11.25 -34.59
N VAL A 140 -7.80 -12.44 -34.33
CA VAL A 140 -6.56 -12.56 -33.52
C VAL A 140 -5.49 -13.45 -34.18
N ASN A 141 -5.68 -13.90 -35.43
CA ASN A 141 -4.78 -14.90 -36.02
C ASN A 141 -3.78 -14.42 -37.09
N GLU A 142 -3.50 -13.11 -37.22
CA GLU A 142 -2.65 -12.63 -38.33
C GLU A 142 -1.52 -11.65 -37.98
N ILE A 143 -0.88 -11.74 -36.80
CA ILE A 143 0.38 -11.01 -36.58
C ILE A 143 1.36 -11.78 -35.68
N LEU A 144 2.01 -12.84 -36.17
CA LEU A 144 3.32 -13.27 -35.67
C LEU A 144 4.15 -13.93 -36.80
N PRO A 145 5.38 -13.46 -37.10
CA PRO A 145 6.24 -14.12 -38.06
C PRO A 145 6.87 -15.40 -37.45
N THR A 146 6.77 -16.49 -38.20
CA THR A 146 7.43 -17.76 -37.93
C THR A 146 8.95 -17.62 -38.11
N PHE A 147 9.72 -17.77 -37.03
CA PHE A 147 11.14 -18.13 -37.12
C PHE A 147 11.32 -19.57 -36.68
N ALA A 148 11.55 -20.45 -37.64
CA ALA A 148 11.98 -21.83 -37.43
C ALA A 148 13.50 -21.92 -37.68
N GLY A 149 14.23 -22.42 -36.69
CA GLY A 149 15.65 -22.80 -36.78
C GLY A 149 15.94 -23.94 -35.79
N PRO A 150 16.87 -24.87 -36.11
CA PRO A 150 16.79 -26.26 -35.65
C PRO A 150 17.34 -26.52 -34.25
N ALA A 151 16.85 -27.61 -33.66
CA ALA A 151 17.14 -28.11 -32.33
C ALA A 151 18.61 -28.47 -32.09
N ALA A 152 19.12 -28.10 -30.91
CA ALA A 152 20.25 -28.76 -30.27
C ALA A 152 20.00 -28.86 -28.77
N SER A 153 20.01 -30.10 -28.27
CA SER A 153 19.94 -30.46 -26.86
C SER A 153 21.06 -29.84 -26.04
N ALA A 154 20.69 -29.15 -24.96
CA ALA A 154 21.47 -29.15 -23.73
C ALA A 154 20.51 -28.92 -22.56
N SER A 155 20.48 -29.89 -21.65
CA SER A 155 19.81 -29.83 -20.36
C SER A 155 20.33 -28.65 -19.53
N THR A 156 19.70 -27.49 -19.68
CA THR A 156 19.70 -26.44 -18.68
C THR A 156 18.25 -26.18 -18.36
N ARG A 157 17.76 -26.78 -17.27
CA ARG A 157 16.51 -26.36 -16.65
C ARG A 157 16.59 -24.84 -16.53
N PRO A 158 15.68 -24.06 -17.16
CA PRO A 158 15.72 -22.62 -17.05
C PRO A 158 15.67 -22.29 -15.55
N PRO A 159 16.42 -21.28 -15.08
CA PRO A 159 16.30 -20.86 -13.69
C PRO A 159 14.80 -20.63 -13.47
N ARG A 160 14.21 -21.36 -12.53
CA ARG A 160 12.83 -21.08 -12.12
C ARG A 160 12.85 -19.59 -11.78
N SER A 161 12.12 -18.78 -12.54
CA SER A 161 11.94 -17.36 -12.27
C SER A 161 11.12 -17.23 -10.98
N GLN A 162 11.78 -17.58 -9.87
CA GLN A 162 11.45 -17.06 -8.57
C GLN A 162 11.87 -15.62 -8.69
N THR A 163 10.92 -14.75 -8.98
CA THR A 163 11.03 -13.30 -8.77
C THR A 163 11.37 -13.03 -7.33
N ARG A 164 12.65 -13.15 -7.06
CA ARG A 164 13.26 -12.87 -5.78
C ARG A 164 13.48 -11.37 -5.71
N LEU A 165 13.49 -10.90 -4.48
CA LEU A 165 13.86 -9.54 -4.19
C LEU A 165 15.30 -9.31 -4.63
N ASN A 166 15.58 -8.17 -5.26
CA ASN A 166 16.95 -7.79 -5.59
C ASN A 166 17.73 -7.49 -4.31
N GLU A 167 18.80 -8.23 -4.04
CA GLU A 167 19.61 -8.15 -2.82
C GLU A 167 20.20 -6.77 -2.56
N LYS A 168 20.36 -5.94 -3.60
CA LYS A 168 20.92 -4.60 -3.48
C LYS A 168 19.92 -3.55 -2.98
N TYR A 169 18.63 -3.83 -3.03
CA TYR A 169 17.58 -2.86 -2.73
C TYR A 169 17.05 -3.07 -1.30
N THR A 170 17.79 -2.55 -0.33
CA THR A 170 17.48 -2.65 1.10
C THR A 170 17.26 -1.28 1.73
N PHE A 171 16.63 -1.19 2.90
CA PHE A 171 16.52 0.09 3.62
C PHE A 171 17.90 0.66 3.99
N ASP A 172 18.85 -0.21 4.32
CA ASP A 172 20.23 0.17 4.69
C ASP A 172 20.95 0.92 3.55
N THR A 173 20.60 0.63 2.30
CA THR A 173 21.19 1.25 1.09
C THR A 173 20.35 2.37 0.51
N PHE A 174 19.18 2.67 1.10
CA PHE A 174 18.29 3.72 0.65
C PHE A 174 18.65 5.07 1.29
N VAL A 175 18.99 6.06 0.46
CA VAL A 175 19.36 7.39 0.95
C VAL A 175 18.11 8.21 1.28
N ILE A 176 17.96 8.54 2.56
CA ILE A 176 16.81 9.30 3.07
C ILE A 176 17.07 10.80 2.98
N GLY A 177 16.19 11.52 2.29
CA GLY A 177 16.15 12.98 2.18
C GLY A 177 14.78 13.55 2.54
N ALA A 178 14.64 14.88 2.53
CA ALA A 178 13.38 15.53 2.88
C ALA A 178 12.20 15.09 1.97
N SER A 179 12.47 14.85 0.69
CA SER A 179 11.46 14.49 -0.32
C SER A 179 10.96 13.05 -0.24
N ASN A 180 11.76 12.12 0.30
CA ASN A 180 11.42 10.69 0.34
C ASN A 180 11.25 10.14 1.78
N ARG A 181 11.48 10.96 2.80
CA ARG A 181 11.38 10.57 4.22
C ARG A 181 10.02 9.98 4.57
N PHE A 182 8.95 10.56 4.06
CA PHE A 182 7.59 10.08 4.32
C PHE A 182 7.36 8.70 3.71
N ALA A 183 7.67 8.53 2.42
CA ALA A 183 7.55 7.24 1.73
C ALA A 183 8.41 6.16 2.39
N HIS A 184 9.64 6.50 2.80
CA HIS A 184 10.52 5.61 3.55
C HIS A 184 9.91 5.21 4.90
N ALA A 185 9.41 6.16 5.69
CA ALA A 185 8.80 5.88 6.99
C ALA A 185 7.55 5.00 6.86
N ALA A 186 6.71 5.26 5.85
CA ALA A 186 5.56 4.44 5.51
C ALA A 186 5.95 3.01 5.14
N ALA A 187 6.96 2.86 4.29
CA ALA A 187 7.51 1.57 3.88
C ALA A 187 8.04 0.77 5.08
N VAL A 188 8.78 1.42 5.98
CA VAL A 188 9.25 0.78 7.23
C VAL A 188 8.07 0.34 8.09
N ALA A 189 7.07 1.21 8.31
CA ALA A 189 5.91 0.87 9.13
C ALA A 189 5.12 -0.34 8.59
N VAL A 190 4.93 -0.42 7.27
CA VAL A 190 4.30 -1.54 6.60
C VAL A 190 5.12 -2.82 6.69
N ALA A 191 6.44 -2.73 6.60
CA ALA A 191 7.32 -3.88 6.76
C ALA A 191 7.38 -4.41 8.21
N GLU A 192 7.28 -3.54 9.22
CA GLU A 192 7.27 -3.92 10.64
C GLU A 192 5.91 -4.46 11.10
N ALA A 193 4.82 -3.97 10.52
CA ALA A 193 3.46 -4.40 10.83
C ALA A 193 2.64 -4.68 9.55
N PRO A 194 2.97 -5.76 8.81
CA PRO A 194 2.27 -6.10 7.57
C PRO A 194 0.76 -6.23 7.77
N ALA A 195 0.02 -5.63 6.84
CA ALA A 195 -1.43 -5.50 6.76
C ALA A 195 -2.11 -4.80 7.96
N ARG A 196 -1.34 -4.31 8.93
CA ARG A 196 -1.86 -3.69 10.16
C ARG A 196 -1.59 -2.19 10.27
N ALA A 197 -0.44 -1.74 9.76
CA ALA A 197 -0.15 -0.30 9.69
C ALA A 197 -1.03 0.37 8.62
N TYR A 198 -0.85 -0.07 7.36
CA TYR A 198 -1.60 0.42 6.20
C TYR A 198 -1.77 -0.71 5.18
N ASN A 199 -2.96 -0.84 4.60
CA ASN A 199 -3.20 -1.82 3.54
C ASN A 199 -4.28 -1.35 2.55
N PRO A 200 -3.93 -1.07 1.29
CA PRO A 200 -2.59 -1.19 0.69
C PRO A 200 -1.63 -0.06 1.11
N LEU A 201 -0.36 -0.19 0.75
CA LEU A 201 0.58 0.94 0.65
C LEU A 201 0.79 1.27 -0.82
N PHE A 202 0.55 2.51 -1.23
CA PHE A 202 0.65 3.00 -2.60
C PHE A 202 1.75 4.06 -2.70
N VAL A 203 2.91 3.67 -3.26
CA VAL A 203 4.06 4.55 -3.44
C VAL A 203 4.08 5.10 -4.85
N TRP A 204 4.05 6.42 -5.00
CA TRP A 204 4.07 7.04 -6.33
C TRP A 204 5.11 8.15 -6.46
N GLY A 205 5.48 8.44 -7.70
CA GLY A 205 6.43 9.49 -8.07
C GLY A 205 7.04 9.22 -9.44
N GLU A 206 7.72 10.23 -10.00
CA GLU A 206 8.38 10.10 -11.30
C GLU A 206 9.42 8.97 -11.36
N SER A 207 9.88 8.65 -12.56
CA SER A 207 10.93 7.65 -12.76
C SER A 207 12.20 8.02 -12.00
N GLY A 208 12.91 7.01 -11.49
CA GLY A 208 14.19 7.21 -10.78
C GLY A 208 14.10 7.68 -9.33
N LEU A 209 12.90 7.90 -8.76
CA LEU A 209 12.74 8.35 -7.37
C LEU A 209 12.84 7.24 -6.30
N GLY A 210 13.26 6.03 -6.69
CA GLY A 210 13.49 4.93 -5.74
C GLY A 210 12.25 4.12 -5.35
N LYS A 211 11.14 4.20 -6.11
CA LYS A 211 9.91 3.42 -5.87
C LYS A 211 10.18 1.91 -5.80
N THR A 212 10.80 1.35 -6.84
CA THR A 212 11.21 -0.06 -6.89
C THR A 212 12.14 -0.42 -5.74
N HIS A 213 13.10 0.47 -5.41
CA HIS A 213 14.01 0.24 -4.26
C HIS A 213 13.21 0.09 -2.96
N LEU A 214 12.27 1.00 -2.69
CA LEU A 214 11.43 0.92 -1.49
C LEU A 214 10.59 -0.36 -1.46
N LEU A 215 9.97 -0.76 -2.58
CA LEU A 215 9.21 -2.01 -2.65
C LEU A 215 10.07 -3.21 -2.25
N HIS A 216 11.25 -3.34 -2.85
CA HIS A 216 12.18 -4.42 -2.53
C HIS A 216 12.67 -4.36 -1.07
N ALA A 217 12.94 -3.16 -0.56
CA ALA A 217 13.38 -2.95 0.81
C ALA A 217 12.31 -3.38 1.83
N VAL A 218 11.03 -3.10 1.56
CA VAL A 218 9.91 -3.62 2.35
C VAL A 218 9.97 -5.14 2.40
N GLY A 219 10.10 -5.79 1.24
CA GLY A 219 10.18 -7.24 1.16
C GLY A 219 11.30 -7.83 2.02
N HIS A 220 12.52 -7.34 1.84
CA HIS A 220 13.70 -7.84 2.57
C HIS A 220 13.58 -7.63 4.07
N TYR A 221 13.09 -6.46 4.49
CA TYR A 221 12.96 -6.15 5.90
C TYR A 221 11.87 -6.99 6.56
N ALA A 222 10.76 -7.21 5.84
CA ALA A 222 9.67 -8.07 6.29
C ALA A 222 10.15 -9.54 6.44
N GLU A 223 10.89 -10.09 5.47
CA GLU A 223 11.49 -11.44 5.58
C GLU A 223 12.49 -11.55 6.74
N ARG A 224 13.27 -10.49 7.01
CA ARG A 224 14.22 -10.45 8.13
C ARG A 224 13.52 -10.44 9.49
N LEU A 225 12.41 -9.73 9.63
CA LEU A 225 11.66 -9.61 10.89
C LEU A 225 10.77 -10.83 11.16
N PHE A 226 10.22 -11.45 10.11
CA PHE A 226 9.30 -12.57 10.22
C PHE A 226 9.83 -13.77 9.39
N PRO A 227 10.72 -14.60 9.97
CA PRO A 227 11.25 -15.77 9.29
C PRO A 227 10.13 -16.69 8.79
N GLY A 228 10.16 -17.02 7.50
CA GLY A 228 9.14 -17.88 6.86
C GLY A 228 7.97 -17.11 6.24
N MET A 229 7.95 -15.78 6.32
CA MET A 229 6.96 -14.97 5.61
C MET A 229 7.15 -15.05 4.10
N ARG A 230 6.05 -15.21 3.36
CA ARG A 230 6.09 -15.41 1.91
C ARG A 230 5.92 -14.07 1.20
N VAL A 231 7.03 -13.51 0.74
CA VAL A 231 7.03 -12.26 -0.02
C VAL A 231 7.13 -12.56 -1.52
N ARG A 232 6.28 -11.90 -2.32
CA ARG A 232 6.33 -11.95 -3.78
C ARG A 232 6.44 -10.53 -4.33
N TYR A 233 7.53 -10.26 -5.02
CA TYR A 233 7.67 -9.10 -5.89
C TYR A 233 7.27 -9.47 -7.32
N VAL A 234 6.51 -8.62 -7.99
CA VAL A 234 6.11 -8.78 -9.39
C VAL A 234 6.00 -7.42 -10.08
N SER A 235 6.46 -7.32 -11.33
CA SER A 235 6.11 -6.18 -12.17
C SER A 235 4.73 -6.38 -12.80
N THR A 236 4.01 -5.31 -13.06
CA THR A 236 2.68 -5.40 -13.68
C THR A 236 2.69 -6.11 -15.05
N GLU A 237 3.77 -5.94 -15.82
CA GLU A 237 3.96 -6.65 -17.09
C GLU A 237 4.13 -8.16 -16.89
N GLU A 238 4.92 -8.58 -15.90
CA GLU A 238 5.09 -10.00 -15.58
C GLU A 238 3.77 -10.61 -15.11
N PHE A 239 3.01 -9.90 -14.27
CA PHE A 239 1.68 -10.34 -13.85
C PHE A 239 0.75 -10.53 -15.06
N THR A 240 0.76 -9.59 -16.01
CA THR A 240 0.01 -9.69 -17.28
C THR A 240 0.41 -10.93 -18.05
N ASN A 241 1.72 -11.15 -18.25
CA ASN A 241 2.22 -12.27 -19.02
C ASN A 241 1.91 -13.62 -18.36
N ASP A 242 2.07 -13.70 -17.04
CA ASP A 242 1.71 -14.88 -16.26
C ASP A 242 0.20 -15.17 -16.36
N PHE A 243 -0.64 -14.13 -16.33
CA PHE A 243 -2.09 -14.27 -16.49
C PHE A 243 -2.44 -14.81 -17.88
N ILE A 244 -1.94 -14.18 -18.94
CA ILE A 244 -2.17 -14.64 -20.33
C ILE A 244 -1.73 -16.09 -20.52
N ASN A 245 -0.57 -16.46 -19.98
CA ASN A 245 -0.07 -17.84 -20.05
C ASN A 245 -0.92 -18.81 -19.23
N SER A 246 -1.57 -18.36 -18.16
CA SER A 246 -2.45 -19.19 -17.33
C SER A 246 -3.81 -19.47 -17.95
N LEU A 247 -4.22 -18.67 -18.93
CA LEU A 247 -5.46 -18.87 -19.70
C LEU A 247 -5.38 -20.10 -20.62
N ARG A 248 -4.17 -20.62 -20.86
CA ARG A 248 -3.93 -21.84 -21.64
C ARG A 248 -3.69 -23.01 -20.67
N ASP A 249 -4.59 -23.99 -20.68
CA ASP A 249 -4.47 -25.33 -20.04
C ASP A 249 -4.44 -25.40 -18.49
N ASP A 250 -5.58 -25.34 -17.78
CA ASP A 250 -5.75 -25.64 -16.32
C ASP A 250 -4.75 -24.96 -15.34
N ARG A 251 -3.92 -24.05 -15.84
CA ARG A 251 -2.86 -23.33 -15.10
C ARG A 251 -3.41 -22.17 -14.28
N LYS A 252 -4.70 -21.88 -14.37
CA LYS A 252 -5.37 -20.85 -13.56
C LYS A 252 -5.18 -21.10 -12.06
N VAL A 253 -5.24 -22.36 -11.61
CA VAL A 253 -5.00 -22.71 -10.20
C VAL A 253 -3.55 -22.41 -9.79
N ALA A 254 -2.58 -22.69 -10.67
CA ALA A 254 -1.18 -22.41 -10.40
C ALA A 254 -0.90 -20.90 -10.35
N PHE A 255 -1.53 -20.11 -11.22
CA PHE A 255 -1.49 -18.65 -11.19
C PHE A 255 -2.06 -18.10 -9.87
N GLN A 256 -3.25 -18.56 -9.48
CA GLN A 256 -3.87 -18.14 -8.23
C GLN A 256 -3.02 -18.48 -7.01
N ARG A 257 -2.45 -19.70 -6.93
CA ARG A 257 -1.52 -20.05 -5.85
C ARG A 257 -0.31 -19.13 -5.84
N ARG A 258 0.29 -18.86 -7.01
CA ARG A 258 1.48 -18.00 -7.12
C ARG A 258 1.25 -16.58 -6.57
N TYR A 259 0.06 -16.00 -6.79
CA TYR A 259 -0.21 -14.61 -6.42
C TYR A 259 -1.09 -14.42 -5.18
N ARG A 260 -1.84 -15.45 -4.76
CA ARG A 260 -2.77 -15.37 -3.62
C ARG A 260 -2.30 -16.16 -2.40
N ASP A 261 -1.36 -17.10 -2.56
CA ASP A 261 -0.78 -17.85 -1.44
C ASP A 261 0.51 -17.19 -0.94
N VAL A 262 0.42 -15.90 -0.64
CA VAL A 262 1.51 -15.05 -0.17
C VAL A 262 1.07 -14.27 1.07
N ASP A 263 2.04 -13.76 1.82
CA ASP A 263 1.80 -12.91 2.99
C ASP A 263 2.00 -11.43 2.67
N VAL A 264 2.91 -11.15 1.72
CA VAL A 264 3.17 -9.82 1.18
C VAL A 264 3.24 -9.89 -0.35
N LEU A 265 2.41 -9.11 -1.03
CA LEU A 265 2.47 -8.91 -2.48
C LEU A 265 2.98 -7.50 -2.78
N LEU A 266 4.10 -7.42 -3.50
CA LEU A 266 4.72 -6.18 -3.95
C LEU A 266 4.53 -6.09 -5.47
N VAL A 267 3.82 -5.05 -5.92
CA VAL A 267 3.43 -4.86 -7.32
C VAL A 267 4.07 -3.58 -7.84
N ASP A 268 4.98 -3.71 -8.80
CA ASP A 268 5.69 -2.58 -9.38
C ASP A 268 4.98 -2.05 -10.64
N ASP A 269 5.05 -0.74 -10.82
CA ASP A 269 4.61 0.00 -12.00
C ASP A 269 3.17 -0.34 -12.44
N ILE A 270 2.21 -0.12 -11.53
CA ILE A 270 0.79 -0.45 -11.72
C ILE A 270 0.16 0.25 -12.93
N GLN A 271 0.75 1.35 -13.40
CA GLN A 271 0.33 2.05 -14.61
C GLN A 271 0.33 1.15 -15.86
N PHE A 272 1.12 0.07 -15.90
CA PHE A 272 1.12 -0.85 -17.03
C PHE A 272 -0.10 -1.77 -17.11
N LEU A 273 -1.07 -1.65 -16.18
CA LEU A 273 -2.39 -2.28 -16.26
C LEU A 273 -3.37 -1.48 -17.14
N GLU A 274 -3.07 -0.20 -17.42
CA GLU A 274 -3.88 0.67 -18.27
C GLU A 274 -4.16 0.00 -19.63
N GLY A 275 -5.44 -0.01 -20.05
CA GLY A 275 -5.88 -0.65 -21.30
C GLY A 275 -5.91 -2.19 -21.32
N LYS A 276 -5.55 -2.88 -20.23
CA LYS A 276 -5.56 -4.35 -20.14
C LYS A 276 -6.72 -4.90 -19.32
N GLU A 277 -7.95 -4.73 -19.78
CA GLU A 277 -9.19 -5.03 -19.04
C GLU A 277 -9.20 -6.41 -18.36
N GLY A 278 -8.92 -7.49 -19.10
CA GLY A 278 -8.91 -8.84 -18.52
C GLY A 278 -7.85 -9.03 -17.42
N THR A 279 -6.71 -8.33 -17.52
CA THR A 279 -5.67 -8.37 -16.48
C THR A 279 -6.05 -7.50 -15.28
N GLN A 280 -6.69 -6.35 -15.52
CA GLN A 280 -7.24 -5.50 -14.45
C GLN A 280 -8.26 -6.27 -13.60
N GLU A 281 -9.16 -7.03 -14.23
CA GLU A 281 -10.14 -7.85 -13.53
C GLU A 281 -9.48 -8.94 -12.66
N GLU A 282 -8.52 -9.69 -13.22
CA GLU A 282 -7.82 -10.72 -12.45
C GLU A 282 -6.98 -10.11 -11.31
N PHE A 283 -6.35 -8.96 -11.54
CA PHE A 283 -5.66 -8.21 -10.49
C PHE A 283 -6.62 -7.75 -9.40
N PHE A 284 -7.81 -7.25 -9.76
CA PHE A 284 -8.85 -6.87 -8.80
C PHE A 284 -9.27 -8.04 -7.91
N HIS A 285 -9.46 -9.23 -8.47
CA HIS A 285 -9.78 -10.43 -7.69
C HIS A 285 -8.63 -10.86 -6.76
N THR A 286 -7.39 -10.77 -7.25
CA THR A 286 -6.19 -11.06 -6.46
C THR A 286 -6.06 -10.07 -5.30
N PHE A 287 -6.20 -8.77 -5.56
CA PHE A 287 -6.20 -7.71 -4.57
C PHE A 287 -7.23 -7.97 -3.47
N ASN A 288 -8.49 -8.21 -3.84
CA ASN A 288 -9.57 -8.49 -2.88
C ASN A 288 -9.26 -9.71 -2.01
N THR A 289 -8.79 -10.79 -2.63
CA THR A 289 -8.50 -12.04 -1.91
C THR A 289 -7.45 -11.80 -0.85
N LEU A 290 -6.36 -11.11 -1.20
CA LEU A 290 -5.28 -10.79 -0.29
C LEU A 290 -5.71 -9.79 0.79
N HIS A 291 -6.39 -8.71 0.39
CA HIS A 291 -6.85 -7.67 1.31
C HIS A 291 -7.81 -8.23 2.37
N ASN A 292 -8.82 -9.01 1.95
CA ASN A 292 -9.78 -9.64 2.86
C ASN A 292 -9.14 -10.69 3.77
N ALA A 293 -8.05 -11.34 3.32
CA ALA A 293 -7.28 -12.27 4.11
C ALA A 293 -6.22 -11.58 5.01
N ASN A 294 -6.25 -10.25 5.11
CA ASN A 294 -5.29 -9.43 5.84
C ASN A 294 -3.83 -9.72 5.42
N LYS A 295 -3.61 -9.91 4.12
CA LYS A 295 -2.27 -9.99 3.51
C LYS A 295 -1.84 -8.59 3.08
N GLN A 296 -0.55 -8.30 3.19
CA GLN A 296 -0.03 -6.97 2.83
C GLN A 296 0.03 -6.83 1.32
N ILE A 297 -0.43 -5.69 0.83
CA ILE A 297 -0.28 -5.29 -0.57
C ILE A 297 0.51 -3.98 -0.61
N VAL A 298 1.59 -3.94 -1.39
CA VAL A 298 2.36 -2.72 -1.66
C VAL A 298 2.40 -2.51 -3.16
N ILE A 299 2.06 -1.33 -3.61
CA ILE A 299 1.91 -0.97 -5.02
C ILE A 299 2.81 0.22 -5.31
N SER A 300 3.48 0.20 -6.45
CA SER A 300 4.18 1.36 -6.98
C SER A 300 3.51 1.91 -8.23
N SER A 301 3.65 3.21 -8.48
CA SER A 301 3.11 3.89 -9.65
C SER A 301 3.96 5.10 -10.05
N ASP A 302 3.96 5.46 -11.34
CA ASP A 302 4.52 6.73 -11.80
C ASP A 302 3.65 7.96 -11.42
N ARG A 303 2.37 7.73 -11.10
CA ARG A 303 1.36 8.76 -10.88
C ARG A 303 0.41 8.39 -9.73
N PRO A 304 -0.27 9.35 -9.08
CA PRO A 304 -1.22 9.06 -8.00
C PRO A 304 -2.46 8.29 -8.53
N PRO A 305 -3.25 7.64 -7.66
CA PRO A 305 -4.41 6.82 -8.07
C PRO A 305 -5.40 7.54 -9.00
N LYS A 306 -5.66 8.82 -8.73
CA LYS A 306 -6.55 9.66 -9.56
C LYS A 306 -6.02 9.93 -10.97
N GLY A 307 -4.69 9.88 -11.14
CA GLY A 307 -4.01 10.09 -12.43
C GLY A 307 -4.02 8.86 -13.34
N LEU A 308 -4.42 7.69 -12.84
CA LEU A 308 -4.53 6.44 -13.61
C LEU A 308 -5.88 6.38 -14.35
N GLY A 309 -6.12 7.35 -15.24
CA GLY A 309 -7.43 7.63 -15.82
C GLY A 309 -8.07 6.48 -16.61
N THR A 310 -7.28 5.52 -17.09
CA THR A 310 -7.78 4.37 -17.86
C THR A 310 -7.90 3.08 -17.04
N LEU A 311 -7.58 3.14 -15.74
CA LEU A 311 -7.94 2.07 -14.81
C LEU A 311 -9.38 2.20 -14.38
N GLU A 312 -10.05 1.04 -14.25
CA GLU A 312 -11.40 0.98 -13.73
C GLU A 312 -11.53 1.68 -12.36
N ASP A 313 -12.64 2.42 -12.18
CA ASP A 313 -12.92 3.17 -10.95
C ASP A 313 -12.78 2.31 -9.70
N ARG A 314 -13.25 1.06 -9.77
CA ARG A 314 -13.18 0.11 -8.65
C ARG A 314 -11.76 -0.24 -8.24
N LEU A 315 -10.75 -0.17 -9.11
CA LEU A 315 -9.35 -0.36 -8.73
C LEU A 315 -8.79 0.92 -8.11
N ARG A 316 -9.09 2.09 -8.71
CA ARG A 316 -8.65 3.38 -8.19
C ARG A 316 -9.11 3.62 -6.76
N THR A 317 -10.39 3.35 -6.47
CA THR A 317 -10.92 3.45 -5.10
C THR A 317 -10.18 2.55 -4.11
N ARG A 318 -9.71 1.38 -4.53
CA ARG A 318 -8.98 0.43 -3.66
C ARG A 318 -7.58 0.87 -3.34
N PHE A 319 -6.92 1.53 -4.30
CA PHE A 319 -5.62 2.12 -4.06
C PHE A 319 -5.70 3.25 -3.04
N GLU A 320 -6.86 3.90 -2.91
CA GLU A 320 -7.12 4.94 -1.92
C GLU A 320 -7.57 4.42 -0.54
N TRP A 321 -7.78 3.11 -0.36
CA TRP A 321 -8.22 2.54 0.93
C TRP A 321 -7.14 2.55 2.03
N GLY A 322 -5.89 2.74 1.64
CA GLY A 322 -4.74 2.65 2.53
C GLY A 322 -3.95 3.95 2.58
N LEU A 323 -2.63 3.83 2.45
CA LEU A 323 -1.69 4.95 2.48
C LEU A 323 -1.11 5.22 1.09
#